data_AF-A0A4R0G4G4-F1
#
_entry.id   AF-A0A4R0G4G4-F1
#
_cell.length_a   1.000
_cell.length_b   1.000
_cell.length_c   1.000
_cell.angle_alpha   90.00
_cell.angle_beta   90.00
_cell.angle_gamma   90.00
#
_symmetry.space_group_name_H-M   'P 1'
#
loop_
_entity.id
_entity.type
_entity.pdbx_description
1 polymer ?
#
loop_
_entity_poly.entity_id
_entity_poly.type
_entity_poly.pdbx_seq_one_letter_code
_entity_poly.pdbx_strand_id
1 'polypeptide(L)' 'MPTPSQPAEPVFRRIMRDIEAAIERGELKPGDKLPSTAQLGEQYECSAPTVRQALARLQERGILQGHQGRGVYVARTQS' A
#
# COMPACT_ATOMS: atom_id res chain seq x y z
N MET A 1 -3.98 23.99 6.47
CA MET A 1 -4.68 23.19 5.43
C MET A 1 -3.61 22.42 4.65
N PRO A 2 -3.53 21.08 4.67
CA PRO A 2 -2.71 20.37 3.71
C PRO A 2 -3.62 19.72 2.66
N THR A 3 -3.59 20.25 1.45
CA THR A 3 -4.07 19.57 0.25
C THR A 3 -2.91 19.59 -0.74
N PRO A 4 -2.16 18.50 -0.94
CA PRO A 4 -1.20 18.45 -2.03
C PRO A 4 -1.90 18.01 -3.32
N SER A 5 -1.97 18.98 -4.24
CA SER A 5 -2.28 18.85 -5.65
C SER A 5 -1.11 18.20 -6.41
N GLN A 6 -1.37 17.17 -7.23
CA GLN A 6 -1.12 17.15 -8.69
C GLN A 6 -0.80 15.76 -9.30
N PRO A 7 -1.11 15.58 -10.61
CA PRO A 7 -1.12 14.31 -11.33
C PRO A 7 0.17 14.10 -12.14
N ALA A 8 1.02 13.19 -11.70
CA ALA A 8 1.96 12.45 -12.53
C ALA A 8 1.64 10.98 -12.25
N GLU A 9 1.66 10.10 -13.26
CA GLU A 9 1.29 8.69 -13.13
C GLU A 9 1.79 8.11 -11.78
N PRO A 10 0.92 7.89 -10.78
CA PRO A 10 1.41 8.05 -9.43
C PRO A 10 2.24 6.86 -8.99
N VAL A 11 3.41 7.08 -8.38
CA VAL A 11 4.21 6.03 -7.76
C VAL A 11 3.36 5.20 -6.80
N PHE A 12 2.42 5.84 -6.08
CA PHE A 12 1.44 5.15 -5.24
C PHE A 12 0.55 4.17 -6.02
N ARG A 13 0.17 4.50 -7.27
CA ARG A 13 -0.65 3.66 -8.14
C ARG A 13 0.16 2.46 -8.65
N ARG A 14 1.47 2.64 -8.89
CA ARG A 14 2.37 1.52 -9.21
C ARG A 14 2.49 0.57 -8.03
N ILE A 15 2.70 1.08 -6.81
CA ILE A 15 2.74 0.26 -5.58
C ILE A 15 1.43 -0.50 -5.39
N MET A 16 0.28 0.17 -5.58
CA MET A 16 -1.03 -0.48 -5.53
C MET A 16 -1.12 -1.65 -6.51
N ARG A 17 -0.78 -1.42 -7.78
CA ARG A 17 -0.88 -2.44 -8.82
C ARG A 17 0.09 -3.59 -8.60
N ASP A 18 1.27 -3.31 -8.05
CA ASP A 18 2.28 -4.32 -7.72
C ASP A 18 1.80 -5.21 -6.57
N ILE A 19 1.25 -4.60 -5.51
CA ILE A 19 0.63 -5.32 -4.40
C ILE A 19 -0.58 -6.13 -4.88
N GLU A 20 -1.47 -5.55 -5.69
CA GLU A 20 -2.62 -6.24 -6.27
C GLU A 20 -2.14 -7.44 -7.11
N ALA A 21 -1.14 -7.26 -7.98
CA ALA A 21 -0.60 -8.34 -8.78
C ALA A 21 0.11 -9.42 -7.96
N ALA A 22 0.83 -9.06 -6.90
CA ALA A 22 1.47 -10.02 -5.98
C ALA A 22 0.41 -10.81 -5.18
N ILE A 23 -0.72 -10.17 -4.85
CA ILE A 23 -1.87 -10.83 -4.24
C ILE A 23 -2.52 -11.80 -5.25
N GLU A 24 -2.75 -11.37 -6.49
CA GLU A 24 -3.32 -12.21 -7.55
C GLU A 24 -2.42 -13.40 -7.90
N ARG A 25 -1.09 -13.21 -7.86
CA ARG A 25 -0.10 -14.29 -8.02
C ARG A 25 -0.07 -15.26 -6.84
N GLY A 26 -0.69 -14.91 -5.71
CA GLY A 26 -0.68 -15.70 -4.48
C GLY A 26 0.59 -15.55 -3.65
N GLU A 27 1.46 -14.58 -3.97
CA GLU A 27 2.63 -14.22 -3.17
C GLU A 27 2.22 -13.53 -1.87
N LEU A 28 1.17 -12.71 -1.94
CA LEU A 28 0.57 -12.03 -0.80
C LEU A 28 -0.84 -12.56 -0.54
N LYS A 29 -1.05 -13.16 0.63
CA LYS A 29 -2.35 -13.71 1.03
C LYS A 29 -3.08 -12.76 1.97
N PRO A 30 -4.42 -12.74 1.97
CA PRO A 30 -5.17 -12.01 2.98
C PRO A 30 -4.84 -12.60 4.36
N GLY A 31 -4.45 -11.73 5.28
CA GLY A 31 -3.87 -12.05 6.59
C GLY A 31 -2.35 -11.91 6.64
N ASP A 32 -1.66 -11.85 5.50
CA ASP A 32 -0.21 -11.70 5.45
C ASP A 32 0.21 -10.28 5.83
N LYS A 33 1.41 -10.17 6.43
CA LYS A 33 1.91 -8.91 6.98
C LYS A 33 2.74 -8.22 5.91
N LEU A 34 2.30 -7.04 5.49
CA LEU A 34 3.10 -6.18 4.63
C LEU A 34 4.24 -5.54 5.41
N PRO A 35 5.35 -5.22 4.71
CA PRO A 35 6.43 -4.42 5.27
C PRO A 35 5.88 -3.06 5.73
N SER A 36 6.54 -2.47 6.73
CA SER A 36 6.11 -1.18 7.28
C SER A 36 6.20 -0.07 6.23
N THR A 37 5.49 1.03 6.44
CA THR A 37 5.57 2.24 5.58
C THR A 37 7.02 2.69 5.32
N ALA A 38 7.89 2.57 6.33
CA ALA A 38 9.31 2.86 6.21
C ALA A 38 10.03 1.89 5.26
N GLN A 39 9.81 0.57 5.45
CA GLN A 39 10.42 -0.47 4.61
C GLN A 39 9.92 -0.41 3.17
N LEU A 40 8.61 -0.18 2.98
CA LEU A 40 8.04 0.04 1.64
C LEU A 40 8.60 1.33 1.01
N GLY A 41 8.85 2.38 1.80
CA GLY A 41 9.50 3.60 1.32
C GLY A 41 10.90 3.35 0.80
N GLU A 42 11.69 2.56 1.53
CA GLU A 42 13.03 2.14 1.10
C GLU A 42 12.98 1.19 -0.11
N GLN A 43 12.09 0.19 -0.08
CA GLN A 43 11.98 -0.81 -1.15
C GLN A 43 11.52 -0.23 -2.48
N TYR A 44 10.59 0.73 -2.45
CA TYR A 44 10.06 1.39 -3.64
C TYR A 44 10.73 2.74 -3.90
N GLU A 45 11.80 3.07 -3.17
CA GLU A 45 12.58 4.31 -3.27
C GLU A 45 11.69 5.57 -3.34
N CYS A 46 10.69 5.63 -2.47
CA CYS A 46 9.66 6.66 -2.52
C CYS A 46 9.46 7.33 -1.15
N SER A 47 8.99 8.57 -1.17
CA SER A 47 8.80 9.34 0.06
C SER A 47 7.78 8.67 0.98
N ALA A 48 8.07 8.62 2.28
CA ALA A 48 7.14 8.15 3.32
C ALA A 48 5.68 8.65 3.17
N PRO A 49 5.40 9.93 2.83
CA PRO A 49 4.03 10.38 2.55
C PRO A 49 3.39 9.69 1.33
N THR A 50 4.14 9.40 0.28
CA THR A 50 3.67 8.70 -0.93
C THR A 50 3.28 7.26 -0.63
N VAL A 51 4.11 6.54 0.14
CA VAL A 51 3.79 5.18 0.61
C VAL A 51 2.54 5.20 1.46
N ARG A 52 2.46 6.13 2.42
CA ARG A 52 1.31 6.26 3.30
C ARG A 52 0.04 6.54 2.50
N GLN A 53 0.11 7.35 1.45
CA GLN A 53 -1.02 7.59 0.55
C GLN A 53 -1.41 6.33 -0.23
N ALA A 54 -0.44 5.56 -0.74
CA ALA A 54 -0.71 4.29 -1.42
C ALA A 54 -1.46 3.31 -0.51
N LEU A 55 -0.93 3.14 0.71
CA LEU A 55 -1.51 2.25 1.72
C LEU A 55 -2.87 2.75 2.18
N ALA A 56 -3.06 4.06 2.37
CA ALA A 56 -4.35 4.63 2.70
C ALA A 56 -5.39 4.33 1.61
N ARG A 57 -5.05 4.48 0.32
CA ARG A 57 -5.97 4.14 -0.79
C ARG A 57 -6.31 2.65 -0.83
N LEU A 58 -5.35 1.77 -0.57
CA LEU A 58 -5.60 0.34 -0.49
C LEU A 58 -6.45 -0.03 0.75
N GLN A 59 -6.27 0.69 1.86
CA GLN A 59 -7.09 0.56 3.06
C GLN A 59 -8.53 1.02 2.82
N GLU A 60 -8.73 2.15 2.13
CA GLU A 60 -10.05 2.64 1.73
C GLU A 60 -10.77 1.63 0.81
N ARG A 61 -10.02 0.91 -0.03
CA ARG A 61 -10.54 -0.19 -0.86
C ARG A 61 -10.79 -1.49 -0.07
N GLY A 62 -10.37 -1.55 1.20
CA GLY A 62 -10.41 -2.74 2.04
C GLY A 62 -9.40 -3.82 1.67
N ILE A 63 -8.49 -3.56 0.72
CA ILE A 63 -7.42 -4.47 0.29
C ILE A 63 -6.39 -4.64 1.40
N LEU A 64 -6.07 -3.55 2.10
CA LEU A 64 -5.15 -3.54 3.23
C LEU A 64 -5.85 -3.13 4.53
N GLN A 65 -5.28 -3.53 5.65
CA GLN A 65 -5.73 -3.13 6.98
C GLN A 65 -4.53 -2.74 7.82
N GLY A 66 -4.46 -1.46 8.18
CA GLY A 66 -3.44 -0.95 9.08
C GLY A 66 -3.84 -1.21 10.51
N HIS A 67 -2.96 -1.85 11.28
CA HIS A 67 -3.12 -2.01 12.71
C HIS A 67 -2.13 -1.08 13.41
N GLN A 68 -2.65 -0.11 14.17
CA GLN A 68 -1.85 0.87 14.88
C GLN A 68 -0.88 0.15 15.84
N GLY A 69 0.43 0.33 15.63
CA GLY A 69 1.49 -0.34 16.41
C GLY A 69 1.88 -1.75 15.97
N ARG A 70 1.21 -2.35 14.98
CA ARG A 70 1.50 -3.74 14.53
C ARG A 70 1.94 -3.85 13.06
N GLY A 71 1.62 -2.84 12.25
CA GLY A 71 1.99 -2.78 10.83
C GLY A 71 0.77 -2.78 9.92
N VAL A 72 0.97 -3.09 8.65
CA VAL A 72 -0.12 -3.20 7.67
C VAL A 72 -0.25 -4.65 7.25
N TYR A 73 -1.48 -5.13 7.12
CA TYR A 73 -1.80 -6.49 6.73
C TYR A 73 -2.66 -6.47 5.46
N VAL A 74 -2.58 -7.51 4.65
CA VAL A 74 -3.52 -7.69 3.55
C VAL A 74 -4.86 -8.11 4.15
N ALA A 75 -5.93 -7.37 3.88
CA ALA A 75 -7.27 -7.68 4.37
C ALA A 75 -8.07 -8.53 3.39
N ARG A 76 -8.06 -8.17 2.10
CA ARG A 76 -8.75 -8.94 1.06
C ARG A 76 -7.93 -8.98 -0.22
N THR A 77 -8.08 -10.07 -0.95
CA THR A 77 -7.73 -10.11 -2.37
C THR A 77 -8.94 -9.61 -3.15
N GLN A 78 -8.73 -8.84 -4.22
CA GLN A 78 -9.79 -8.60 -5.18
C GLN A 78 -9.75 -9.78 -6.14
N SER A 79 -10.72 -10.69 -6.02
CA SER A 79 -10.93 -11.81 -6.93
C SER A 79 -11.72 -11.39 -8.16
#